data_AF-A0A662UTT8-F1
#
_entry.id   AF-A0A662UTT8-F1
#
_cell.length_a   1.000
_cell.length_b   1.000
_cell.length_c   1.000
_cell.angle_alpha   90.00
_cell.angle_beta   90.00
_cell.angle_gamma   90.00
#
_symmetry.space_group_name_H-M   'P 1'
#
loop_
_entity.id
_entity.type
_entity.pdbx_description
1 polymer ?
#
loop_
_entity_poly.entity_id
_entity_poly.type
_entity_poly.pdbx_seq_one_letter_code
_entity_poly.pdbx_strand_id
1 'polypeptide(L)'
;MRRAFLAILAVATLLAVAASLALGSYRGVGPCTLAKLLSGSPLSPVERWVLARRLLRTVAAALLGIGLGVSGAGLQYVLRNPLADPYLLGLASG
;
A
#
# COMPACT_ATOMS: atom_id res chain seq x y z
N MET A 1 16.62 18.66 -5.55
CA MET A 1 16.69 17.46 -4.68
C MET A 1 15.34 17.03 -4.11
N ARG A 2 14.57 17.91 -3.43
CA ARG A 2 13.22 17.55 -2.90
C ARG A 2 12.24 16.98 -3.94
N ARG A 3 12.14 17.59 -5.13
CA ARG A 3 11.23 17.09 -6.19
C ARG A 3 11.61 15.70 -6.69
N ALA A 4 12.91 15.43 -6.83
CA ALA A 4 13.40 14.11 -7.24
C ALA A 4 13.11 13.06 -6.16
N PHE A 5 13.32 13.39 -4.89
CA PHE A 5 13.00 12.51 -3.78
C PHE A 5 11.50 12.15 -3.72
N LEU A 6 10.62 13.15 -3.87
CA LEU A 6 9.18 12.92 -3.93
C LEU A 6 8.78 12.07 -5.14
N ALA A 7 9.39 12.31 -6.31
CA ALA A 7 9.14 11.50 -7.50
C ALA A 7 9.55 10.03 -7.29
N ILE A 8 10.71 9.78 -6.67
CA ILE A 8 11.18 8.44 -6.34
C ILE A 8 10.20 7.74 -5.39
N LEU A 9 9.75 8.42 -4.33
CA LEU A 9 8.75 7.88 -3.40
C LEU A 9 7.44 7.54 -4.12
N ALA A 10 6.92 8.45 -4.95
CA ALA A 10 5.70 8.22 -5.70
C ALA A 10 5.81 7.00 -6.63
N VAL A 11 6.92 6.89 -7.37
CA VAL A 11 7.20 5.73 -8.23
C VAL A 11 7.31 4.45 -7.41
N ALA A 12 8.02 4.48 -6.28
CA ALA A 12 8.13 3.33 -5.39
C ALA A 12 6.76 2.89 -4.83
N THR A 13 5.88 3.84 -4.46
CA THR A 13 4.51 3.53 -4.02
C THR A 13 3.69 2.90 -5.13
N LEU A 14 3.76 3.42 -6.36
CA LEU A 14 3.05 2.84 -7.52
C LEU A 14 3.54 1.42 -7.83
N LEU A 15 4.86 1.20 -7.79
CA LEU A 15 5.44 -0.14 -7.97
C LEU A 15 5.01 -1.10 -6.86
N ALA A 16 4.96 -0.65 -5.61
CA ALA A 16 4.49 -1.45 -4.49
C ALA A 16 3.00 -1.84 -4.64
N VAL A 17 2.15 -0.92 -5.11
CA VAL A 17 0.73 -1.23 -5.42
C VAL A 17 0.64 -2.26 -6.54
N ALA A 18 1.34 -2.05 -7.65
CA ALA A 18 1.36 -3.00 -8.77
C ALA A 18 1.85 -4.39 -8.33
N ALA A 19 2.92 -4.45 -7.55
CA ALA A 19 3.46 -5.67 -6.99
C ALA A 19 2.46 -6.35 -6.04
N SER A 20 1.78 -5.60 -5.17
CA SER A 20 0.79 -6.12 -4.23
C SER A 20 -0.46 -6.69 -4.90
N LEU A 21 -0.80 -6.21 -6.11
CA LEU A 21 -1.86 -6.76 -6.95
C LEU A 21 -1.40 -7.97 -7.75
N ALA A 22 -0.16 -7.97 -8.26
CA ALA A 22 0.39 -9.03 -9.09
C ALA A 22 0.86 -10.25 -8.28
N LEU A 23 1.43 -10.04 -7.10
CA LEU A 23 1.98 -11.09 -6.23
C LEU A 23 0.89 -11.67 -5.33
N GLY A 24 0.79 -13.00 -5.30
CA GLY A 24 -0.04 -13.71 -4.34
C GLY A 24 -0.02 -15.22 -4.56
N SER A 25 -0.46 -15.97 -3.56
CA SER A 25 -0.36 -17.44 -3.52
C SER A 25 -1.21 -18.16 -4.57
N TYR A 26 -2.14 -17.45 -5.22
CA TYR A 26 -3.00 -18.03 -6.25
C TYR A 26 -2.26 -18.06 -7.60
N ARG A 27 -1.74 -19.23 -7.99
CA ARG A 27 -0.93 -19.42 -9.22
C ARG A 27 -1.62 -18.96 -10.52
N GLY A 28 -2.95 -18.89 -10.54
CA GLY A 28 -3.73 -18.40 -11.68
C GLY A 28 -3.87 -16.87 -11.78
N VAL A 29 -3.51 -16.12 -10.74
CA VAL A 29 -3.64 -14.65 -10.69
C VAL A 29 -2.27 -14.02 -10.50
N GLY A 30 -1.66 -13.66 -11.61
CA GLY A 30 -0.30 -13.12 -11.70
C GLY A 30 -0.19 -11.88 -12.59
N PRO A 31 1.03 -11.53 -13.07
CA PRO A 31 1.27 -10.34 -13.89
C PRO A 31 0.43 -10.33 -15.17
N CYS A 32 0.23 -11.50 -15.79
CA CYS A 32 -0.59 -11.65 -16.99
C CYS A 32 -2.06 -11.31 -16.74
N THR A 33 -2.60 -11.57 -15.54
CA THR A 33 -3.98 -11.23 -15.18
C THR A 33 -4.14 -9.71 -15.00
N LEU A 34 -3.10 -9.04 -14.49
CA LEU A 34 -3.06 -7.58 -14.41
C LEU A 34 -3.00 -6.96 -15.82
N ALA A 35 -2.21 -7.55 -16.73
CA ALA A 35 -2.18 -7.14 -18.13
C ALA A 35 -3.53 -7.32 -18.81
N LYS A 36 -4.21 -8.46 -18.58
CA LYS A 36 -5.58 -8.72 -19.08
C LYS A 36 -6.60 -7.70 -18.56
N LEU A 37 -6.47 -7.30 -17.30
CA LEU A 37 -7.32 -6.26 -16.71
C LEU A 37 -7.11 -4.91 -17.40
N LEU A 38 -5.85 -4.53 -17.66
CA LEU A 38 -5.52 -3.28 -18.35
C LEU A 38 -5.91 -3.31 -19.83
N SER A 39 -5.84 -4.48 -20.48
CA SER A 39 -6.24 -4.66 -21.88
C SER A 39 -7.75 -4.87 -22.08
N GLY A 40 -8.53 -4.90 -20.99
CA GLY A 40 -9.99 -5.12 -21.05
C GLY A 40 -10.41 -6.53 -21.46
N SER A 41 -9.49 -7.50 -21.41
CA SER A 41 -9.79 -8.90 -21.74
C SER A 41 -10.69 -9.55 -20.68
N PRO A 42 -11.56 -10.50 -21.05
CA PRO A 42 -12.45 -11.15 -20.10
C PRO A 42 -11.67 -11.94 -19.05
N LEU A 43 -11.93 -11.64 -17.77
CA LEU A 43 -11.39 -12.37 -16.63
C LEU A 43 -12.36 -13.46 -16.17
N SER A 44 -11.80 -14.59 -15.73
CA SER A 44 -12.55 -15.66 -15.06
C SER A 44 -13.20 -15.15 -13.76
N PRO A 45 -14.37 -15.68 -13.35
CA PRO A 45 -15.01 -15.31 -12.07
C PRO A 45 -14.07 -15.41 -10.87
N VAL A 46 -13.19 -16.42 -10.85
CA VAL A 46 -12.19 -16.62 -9.78
C VAL A 46 -11.13 -15.52 -9.80
N GLU A 47 -10.61 -15.17 -10.98
CA GLU A 47 -9.62 -14.10 -11.13
C GLU A 47 -10.17 -12.76 -10.64
N ARG A 48 -11.43 -12.45 -10.99
CA ARG A 48 -12.12 -11.23 -10.59
C ARG A 48 -12.30 -11.15 -9.07
N TRP A 49 -12.73 -12.24 -8.43
CA TRP A 49 -12.88 -12.33 -6.99
C TRP A 49 -11.56 -12.16 -6.24
N VAL A 50 -10.51 -12.85 -6.69
CA VAL A 50 -9.18 -12.75 -6.09
C VAL A 50 -8.65 -11.32 -6.24
N LEU A 51 -8.81 -10.71 -7.42
CA LEU A 51 -8.37 -9.34 -7.66
C LEU A 51 -9.12 -8.34 -6.78
N ALA A 52 -10.44 -8.47 -6.63
CA ALA A 52 -11.24 -7.62 -5.75
C ALA A 52 -10.75 -7.70 -4.29
N ARG A 53 -10.43 -8.91 -3.80
CA ARG A 53 -9.86 -9.09 -2.45
C ARG A 53 -8.47 -8.47 -2.32
N ARG A 54 -7.60 -8.62 -3.33
CA ARG A 54 -6.27 -7.98 -3.35
C ARG A 54 -6.39 -6.46 -3.36
N LEU A 55 -7.30 -5.90 -4.14
CA LEU A 55 -7.61 -4.47 -4.20
C LEU A 55 -8.04 -3.94 -2.82
N LEU A 56 -9.01 -4.60 -2.18
CA LEU A 56 -9.46 -4.21 -0.84
C LEU A 56 -8.30 -4.21 0.16
N ARG A 57 -7.46 -5.26 0.14
CA ARG A 57 -6.27 -5.36 1.01
C ARG A 57 -5.26 -4.25 0.72
N THR A 58 -5.00 -3.93 -0.55
CA THR A 58 -4.06 -2.86 -0.93
C THR A 58 -4.54 -1.49 -0.48
N VAL A 59 -5.83 -1.20 -0.64
CA VAL A 59 -6.42 0.06 -0.19
C VAL A 59 -6.34 0.17 1.32
N ALA A 60 -6.70 -0.88 2.06
CA ALA A 60 -6.59 -0.90 3.51
C ALA A 60 -5.14 -0.66 3.97
N ALA A 61 -4.16 -1.34 3.37
CA ALA A 61 -2.74 -1.14 3.69
C ALA A 61 -2.26 0.29 3.42
N ALA A 62 -2.70 0.89 2.30
CA ALA A 62 -2.36 2.28 1.97
C ALA A 62 -2.94 3.26 2.99
N LEU A 63 -4.22 3.11 3.36
CA LEU A 63 -4.88 3.96 4.35
C LEU A 63 -4.23 3.84 5.73
N LEU A 64 -3.92 2.62 6.17
CA LEU A 64 -3.20 2.39 7.41
C LEU A 64 -1.80 3.03 7.40
N GLY A 65 -1.05 2.87 6.31
CA GLY A 65 0.26 3.49 6.15
C GLY A 65 0.21 5.02 6.20
N ILE A 66 -0.79 5.63 5.55
CA ILE A 66 -1.02 7.09 5.63
C ILE A 66 -1.34 7.51 7.07
N GLY A 67 -2.27 6.81 7.73
CA GLY A 67 -2.66 7.11 9.11
C GLY A 67 -1.48 7.05 10.08
N LEU A 68 -0.67 5.99 10.00
CA LEU A 68 0.54 5.82 10.82
C LEU A 68 1.59 6.91 10.52
N GLY A 69 1.81 7.22 9.24
CA GLY A 69 2.76 8.27 8.84
C GLY A 69 2.36 9.65 9.36
N VAL A 70 1.06 10.01 9.25
CA VAL A 70 0.53 11.28 9.76
C VAL A 70 0.59 11.33 11.29
N SER A 71 0.20 10.25 11.97
CA SER A 71 0.27 10.17 13.43
C SER A 71 1.71 10.31 13.95
N GLY A 72 2.68 9.64 13.30
CA GLY A 72 4.10 9.76 13.64
C GLY A 72 4.63 11.18 13.44
N ALA A 73 4.34 11.79 12.28
CA ALA A 73 4.75 13.17 12.01
C ALA A 73 4.13 14.18 12.99
N GLY A 74 2.85 14.01 13.33
CA GLY A 74 2.15 14.84 14.32
C GLY A 74 2.77 14.71 15.70
N LEU A 75 3.09 13.49 16.13
CA LEU A 75 3.71 13.25 17.43
C LEU A 75 5.13 13.81 17.51
N GLN A 76 5.94 13.62 16.47
CA GLN A 76 7.28 14.18 16.37
C GLN A 76 7.25 15.72 16.44
N TYR A 77 6.23 16.35 15.86
CA TYR A 77 6.03 17.79 15.93
C TYR A 77 5.65 18.26 17.34
N VAL A 78 4.65 17.63 17.97
CA VAL A 78 4.17 18.00 19.32
C VAL A 78 5.26 17.83 20.36
N LEU A 79 5.96 16.70 20.33
CA LEU A 79 7.03 16.40 21.29
C LEU A 79 8.37 17.04 20.92
N ARG A 80 8.47 17.66 19.73
CA ARG A 80 9.71 18.19 19.16
C ARG A 80 10.86 17.18 19.23
N ASN A 81 10.53 15.90 19.09
CA ASN A 81 11.46 14.79 19.19
C ASN A 81 11.33 13.93 17.92
N PRO A 82 12.35 13.92 17.04
CA PRO A 82 12.30 13.15 15.80
C PRO A 82 12.27 11.63 16.02
N LEU A 83 12.53 11.16 17.25
CA LEU A 83 12.47 9.75 17.64
C LEU A 83 11.14 9.35 18.29
N ALA A 84 10.18 10.29 18.40
CA ALA A 84 8.87 9.97 18.96
C ALA A 84 8.08 9.04 18.02
N ASP A 85 7.55 7.96 18.60
CA ASP A 85 6.74 6.95 17.91
C ASP A 85 5.45 6.71 18.72
N PRO A 86 4.26 6.74 18.10
CA PRO A 86 2.98 6.40 18.75
C PRO A 86 3.00 5.09 19.54
N TYR A 87 3.75 4.08 19.09
CA TYR A 87 3.86 2.79 19.78
C TYR A 87 4.59 2.88 21.13
N LEU A 88 5.53 3.81 21.29
CA LEU A 88 6.29 3.99 22.54
C LEU A 88 5.45 4.60 23.68
N LEU A 89 4.33 5.25 23.36
CA LEU A 89 3.47 5.92 24.32
C LEU A 89 2.29 5.06 24.81
N GLY A 90 2.29 3.76 24.47
CA GLY A 90 1.24 2.82 24.90
C GLY A 90 -0.10 2.98 24.17
N LEU A 91 -0.16 3.84 23.14
CA LEU A 91 -1.38 4.10 22.36
C LEU A 91 -1.85 2.89 21.54
N ALA A 92 -0.97 1.91 21.31
CA ALA A 92 -1.24 0.69 20.56
C ALA A 92 -1.25 -0.58 21.45
N SER A 93 -1.20 -0.43 22.78
CA SER A 93 -1.14 -1.55 23.75
C SER A 93 -2.52 -2.02 24.24
N GLY A 94 -3.59 -1.43 23.70
CA GLY A 94 -4.99 -1.79 24.00
C GLY A 94 -5.48 -3.01 23.24
#